data_AF-A0A7W8JYJ1-F1
#
_entry.id   AF-A0A7W8JYJ1-F1
#
_cell.length_a   1.000
_cell.length_b   1.000
_cell.length_c   1.000
_cell.angle_alpha   90.00
_cell.angle_beta   90.00
_cell.angle_gamma   90.00
#
_symmetry.space_group_name_H-M   'P 1'
#
loop_
_entity.id
_entity.type
_entity.pdbx_description
1 polymer ?
#
loop_
_entity_poly.entity_id
_entity_poly.type
_entity_poly.pdbx_seq_one_letter_code
_entity_poly.pdbx_strand_id
1 'polypeptide(L)'
;MKSVIADHSTAISFFCGGSRNFRKFIRLFDGVFVLEVNVLGTLYRQLDARVARDPTEWGGKPEEKELVARLYRKKEDVPSSRAVNATQPLVKVVDEILRRIRPSP
;
A
#
# COMPACT_ATOMS: atom_id res chain seq x y z
N MET A 1 -4.94 -13.87 -11.46
CA MET A 1 -5.05 -12.39 -11.37
C MET A 1 -5.95 -11.82 -12.45
N LYS A 2 -5.59 -11.87 -13.75
CA LYS A 2 -6.45 -11.32 -14.81
C LYS A 2 -7.88 -11.89 -14.82
N SER A 3 -8.02 -13.20 -14.60
CA SER A 3 -9.33 -13.86 -14.45
C SER A 3 -10.15 -13.33 -13.28
N VAL A 4 -9.50 -13.03 -12.15
CA VAL A 4 -10.16 -12.49 -10.94
C VAL A 4 -10.54 -11.02 -11.13
N ILE A 5 -9.74 -10.26 -11.88
CA ILE A 5 -10.05 -8.86 -12.21
C ILE A 5 -11.22 -8.78 -13.19
N ALA A 6 -11.32 -9.74 -14.13
CA ALA A 6 -12.42 -9.82 -15.09
C ALA A 6 -13.70 -10.44 -14.50
N ASP A 7 -13.65 -10.94 -13.26
CA ASP A 7 -14.81 -11.49 -12.57
C ASP A 7 -15.57 -10.37 -11.85
N HIS A 8 -16.72 -10.02 -12.42
CA HIS A 8 -17.61 -8.98 -11.90
C HIS A 8 -18.78 -9.55 -11.09
N SER A 9 -18.67 -10.79 -10.59
CA SER A 9 -19.69 -11.38 -9.70
C SER A 9 -19.81 -10.68 -8.35
N THR A 10 -18.77 -9.93 -7.95
CA THR A 10 -18.78 -9.06 -6.77
C THR A 10 -18.85 -7.59 -7.19
N ALA A 11 -19.59 -6.77 -6.45
CA ALA A 11 -19.79 -5.36 -6.78
C ALA A 11 -18.48 -4.55 -6.73
N ILE A 12 -17.58 -4.87 -5.78
CA ILE A 12 -16.28 -4.22 -5.62
C ILE A 12 -15.28 -5.27 -5.14
N SER A 13 -14.10 -5.32 -5.78
CA SER A 13 -12.97 -6.16 -5.36
C SER A 13 -11.74 -5.30 -5.06
N PHE A 14 -11.10 -5.52 -3.90
CA PHE A 14 -9.86 -4.86 -3.52
C PHE A 14 -8.67 -5.81 -3.65
N PHE A 15 -7.58 -5.30 -4.21
CA PHE A 15 -6.31 -6.02 -4.33
C PHE A 15 -5.23 -5.25 -3.55
N CYS A 16 -4.66 -5.86 -2.51
CA CYS A 16 -3.66 -5.24 -1.64
C CYS A 16 -2.28 -5.89 -1.76
N GLY A 17 -1.21 -5.08 -1.77
CA GLY A 17 0.16 -5.58 -1.77
C GLY A 17 1.18 -4.52 -2.20
N GLY A 18 2.47 -4.85 -2.05
CA GLY A 18 3.57 -3.95 -2.41
C GLY A 18 3.75 -3.72 -3.91
N SER A 19 3.20 -4.61 -4.75
CA SER A 19 2.96 -4.42 -6.20
C SER A 19 4.05 -3.68 -7.00
N ARG A 20 5.34 -3.97 -6.76
CA ARG A 20 6.47 -3.29 -7.44
C ARG A 20 6.52 -3.53 -8.96
N ASN A 21 5.80 -4.55 -9.44
CA ASN A 21 5.59 -4.86 -10.85
C ASN A 21 4.28 -4.24 -11.42
N PHE A 22 3.71 -3.23 -10.76
CA PHE A 22 2.42 -2.61 -11.12
C PHE A 22 2.32 -2.22 -12.59
N ARG A 23 3.42 -1.80 -13.24
CA ARG A 23 3.44 -1.42 -14.66
C ARG A 23 2.82 -2.49 -15.58
N LYS A 24 2.85 -3.78 -15.18
CA LYS A 24 2.29 -4.89 -15.97
C LYS A 24 0.76 -4.97 -15.92
N PHE A 25 0.12 -4.41 -14.90
CA PHE A 25 -1.31 -4.67 -14.62
C PHE A 25 -2.08 -3.47 -14.08
N ILE A 26 -1.44 -2.34 -13.77
CA ILE A 26 -2.11 -1.20 -13.10
C ILE A 26 -3.30 -0.66 -13.90
N ARG A 27 -3.22 -0.74 -15.23
CA ARG A 27 -4.29 -0.38 -16.18
C ARG A 27 -5.52 -1.28 -16.13
N LEU A 28 -5.48 -2.38 -15.39
CA LEU A 28 -6.60 -3.31 -15.24
C LEU A 28 -7.53 -2.92 -14.07
N PHE A 29 -7.17 -1.92 -13.28
CA PHE A 29 -7.96 -1.47 -12.13
C PHE A 29 -8.69 -0.15 -12.45
N ASP A 30 -9.93 -0.03 -11.97
CA ASP A 30 -10.72 1.21 -12.04
C ASP A 30 -10.14 2.33 -11.18
N GLY A 31 -9.42 1.96 -10.13
CA GLY A 31 -8.78 2.90 -9.21
C GLY A 31 -7.64 2.27 -8.42
N VAL A 32 -6.63 3.08 -8.14
CA VAL A 32 -5.47 2.69 -7.34
C VAL A 32 -5.27 3.70 -6.23
N PHE A 33 -5.11 3.19 -5.01
CA PHE A 33 -4.76 3.97 -3.82
C PHE A 33 -3.37 3.58 -3.35
N VAL A 34 -2.53 4.56 -3.05
CA VAL A 34 -1.23 4.35 -2.40
C VAL A 34 -1.35 4.75 -0.95
N LEU A 35 -1.10 3.80 -0.05
CA LEU A 35 -1.03 4.05 1.39
C LEU A 35 0.31 4.70 1.73
N GLU A 36 0.29 5.99 2.01
CA GLU A 36 1.49 6.76 2.29
C GLU A 36 1.73 6.93 3.79
N VAL A 37 2.94 6.60 4.22
CA VAL A 37 3.43 6.87 5.58
C VAL A 37 4.41 8.02 5.49
N ASN A 38 3.97 9.25 5.79
CA ASN A 38 4.72 10.48 5.48
C ASN A 38 5.94 10.74 6.38
N VAL A 39 6.20 9.87 7.35
CA VAL A 39 7.33 9.98 8.28
C VAL A 39 8.08 8.66 8.29
N LEU A 40 9.34 8.67 7.81
CA LEU A 40 10.18 7.47 7.76
C LEU A 40 10.36 6.81 9.14
N GLY A 41 10.45 7.62 10.21
CA GLY A 41 10.49 7.09 11.58
C GLY A 41 9.23 6.28 11.96
N THR A 42 8.07 6.60 11.40
CA THR A 42 6.85 5.80 11.60
C THR A 42 6.95 4.46 10.90
N LEU A 43 7.53 4.39 9.68
CA LEU A 43 7.80 3.13 8.99
C LEU A 43 8.73 2.24 9.83
N TYR A 44 9.84 2.79 10.32
CA TYR A 44 10.79 2.01 11.14
C TYR A 44 10.15 1.46 12.41
N ARG A 45 9.40 2.28 13.15
CA ARG A 45 8.67 1.79 14.35
C ARG A 45 7.72 0.65 14.02
N GLN A 46 7.05 0.69 12.87
CA GLN A 46 6.17 -0.41 12.46
C GLN A 46 6.93 -1.67 12.08
N LEU A 47 8.08 -1.55 11.42
CA LEU A 47 8.94 -2.70 11.10
C LEU A 47 9.49 -3.33 12.37
N ASP A 48 9.98 -2.52 13.31
CA ASP A 48 10.47 -2.99 14.61
C ASP A 48 9.38 -3.70 15.41
N ALA A 49 8.16 -3.15 15.43
CA ALA A 49 7.03 -3.79 16.07
C ALA A 49 6.62 -5.13 15.40
N ARG A 50 6.86 -5.31 14.09
CA ARG A 50 6.60 -6.58 13.40
C ARG A 50 7.66 -7.62 13.77
N VAL A 51 8.93 -7.25 13.68
CA VAL A 51 10.07 -8.14 13.98
C VAL A 51 10.10 -8.52 15.46
N ALA A 52 9.67 -7.62 16.36
CA ALA A 52 9.53 -7.94 17.78
C ALA A 52 8.45 -9.02 18.04
N ARG A 53 7.43 -9.12 17.18
CA ARG A 53 6.41 -10.17 17.27
C ARG A 53 6.83 -11.46 16.56
N ASP A 54 7.55 -11.34 15.46
CA ASP A 54 8.08 -12.45 14.68
C ASP A 54 9.48 -12.11 14.15
N PRO A 55 10.56 -12.65 14.75
CA PRO A 55 11.93 -12.38 14.34
C PRO A 55 12.28 -12.82 12.90
N THR A 56 11.43 -13.63 12.26
CA THR A 56 11.62 -14.05 10.86
C THR A 56 11.08 -13.04 9.85
N GLU A 57 10.32 -12.03 10.30
CA GLU A 57 9.83 -10.94 9.47
C GLU A 57 10.97 -10.09 8.90
N TRP A 58 10.73 -9.58 7.70
CA TRP A 58 11.65 -8.70 6.99
C TRP A 58 11.54 -7.24 7.45
N GLY A 59 12.66 -6.51 7.47
CA GLY A 59 12.69 -5.06 7.75
C GLY A 59 13.25 -4.69 9.12
N GLY A 60 13.68 -5.69 9.91
CA GLY A 60 14.32 -5.48 11.20
C GLY A 60 15.82 -5.20 11.09
N LYS A 61 16.50 -5.71 10.05
CA LYS A 61 17.95 -5.57 9.89
C LYS A 61 18.32 -4.17 9.38
N PRO A 62 19.51 -3.64 9.74
CA PRO A 62 19.97 -2.33 9.28
C PRO A 62 19.94 -2.16 7.75
N GLU A 63 20.39 -3.17 7.01
CA GLU A 63 20.47 -3.13 5.54
C GLU A 63 19.07 -3.12 4.90
N GLU A 64 18.12 -3.81 5.52
CA GLU A 64 16.72 -3.83 5.07
C GLU A 64 16.05 -2.48 5.30
N LYS A 65 16.30 -1.85 6.46
CA LYS A 65 15.83 -0.49 6.76
C LYS A 65 16.45 0.55 5.83
N GLU A 66 17.72 0.42 5.48
CA GLU A 66 18.37 1.29 4.52
C GLU A 66 17.73 1.17 3.12
N LEU A 67 17.41 -0.04 2.70
CA LEU A 67 16.66 -0.27 1.46
C LEU A 67 15.28 0.40 1.52
N VAL A 68 14.54 0.25 2.63
CA VAL A 68 13.25 0.96 2.84
C VAL A 68 13.45 2.47 2.74
N ALA A 69 14.46 3.04 3.38
CA ALA A 69 14.75 4.47 3.35
C ALA A 69 15.03 4.99 1.94
N ARG A 70 15.77 4.21 1.15
CA ARG A 70 16.07 4.55 -0.25
C ARG A 70 14.80 4.54 -1.09
N LEU A 71 14.01 3.47 -1.00
CA LEU A 71 12.75 3.33 -1.75
C LEU A 71 11.73 4.39 -1.33
N TYR A 72 11.63 4.68 -0.04
CA TYR A 72 10.76 5.72 0.52
C TYR A 72 11.07 7.11 -0.07
N ARG A 73 12.35 7.49 -0.08
CA ARG A 73 12.81 8.79 -0.59
C ARG A 73 12.60 8.93 -2.08
N LYS A 74 12.91 7.88 -2.84
CA LYS A 74 12.92 7.96 -4.30
C LYS A 74 11.58 7.69 -4.95
N LYS A 75 10.66 7.00 -4.27
CA LYS A 75 9.34 6.59 -4.79
C LYS A 75 9.43 5.84 -6.14
N GLU A 76 10.58 5.24 -6.46
CA GLU A 76 10.91 4.62 -7.76
C GLU A 76 9.90 3.54 -8.19
N ASP A 77 9.35 2.80 -7.21
CA ASP A 77 8.41 1.70 -7.42
C ASP A 77 6.98 2.02 -6.93
N VAL A 78 6.63 3.30 -6.85
CA VAL A 78 5.30 3.74 -6.42
C VAL A 78 4.53 4.30 -7.62
N PRO A 79 3.32 3.79 -7.94
CA PRO A 79 2.53 4.35 -9.01
C PRO A 79 2.06 5.76 -8.67
N SER A 80 2.17 6.68 -9.63
CA SER A 80 1.52 8.00 -9.53
C SER A 80 0.00 7.80 -9.54
N SER A 81 -0.59 7.80 -8.35
CA SER A 81 -2.00 7.48 -8.11
C SER A 81 -2.49 8.15 -6.83
N ARG A 82 -3.73 7.87 -6.40
CA ARG A 82 -4.36 8.61 -5.29
C ARG A 82 -3.70 8.22 -3.96
N ALA A 83 -2.92 9.14 -3.39
CA ALA A 83 -2.36 8.96 -2.05
C ALA A 83 -3.45 9.00 -0.98
N VAL A 84 -3.31 8.12 0.02
CA VAL A 84 -4.12 8.06 1.24
C VAL A 84 -3.16 8.05 2.42
N ASN A 85 -3.34 8.96 3.36
CA ASN A 85 -2.46 9.04 4.54
C ASN A 85 -2.70 7.84 5.44
N ALA A 86 -1.71 6.94 5.51
CA ALA A 86 -1.78 5.72 6.33
C ALA A 86 -1.21 5.91 7.74
N THR A 87 -0.87 7.14 8.14
CA THR A 87 -0.46 7.47 9.52
C THR A 87 -1.66 7.69 10.45
N GLN A 88 -2.86 7.87 9.90
CA GLN A 88 -4.10 8.02 10.67
C GLN A 88 -4.65 6.66 11.17
N PRO A 89 -5.59 6.65 12.12
CA PRO A 89 -6.23 5.42 12.58
C PRO A 89 -6.84 4.61 11.43
N LEU A 90 -6.78 3.28 11.52
CA LEU A 90 -7.25 2.37 10.46
C LEU A 90 -8.66 2.70 9.96
N VAL A 91 -9.60 2.95 10.87
CA VAL A 91 -10.99 3.29 10.52
C VAL A 91 -11.05 4.53 9.63
N LYS A 92 -10.24 5.56 9.91
CA LYS A 92 -10.18 6.77 9.08
C LYS A 92 -9.61 6.49 7.69
N VAL A 93 -8.59 5.63 7.59
CA VAL A 93 -8.03 5.18 6.30
C VAL A 93 -9.09 4.47 5.47
N VAL A 94 -9.82 3.54 6.10
CA VAL A 94 -10.87 2.77 5.44
C VAL A 94 -12.01 3.68 4.99
N ASP A 95 -12.50 4.56 5.86
CA ASP A 95 -13.56 5.53 5.53
C ASP A 95 -13.17 6.43 4.35
N GLU A 96 -11.91 6.87 4.31
CA GLU A 96 -11.38 7.70 3.23
C GLU A 96 -11.37 6.97 1.89
N ILE A 97 -10.94 5.70 1.87
CA ILE A 97 -10.97 4.87 0.65
C ILE A 97 -12.42 4.66 0.21
N LEU A 98 -13.31 4.26 1.12
CA LEU A 98 -14.72 4.01 0.83
C LEU A 98 -15.44 5.26 0.33
N ARG A 99 -15.10 6.45 0.84
CA ARG A 99 -15.67 7.72 0.33
C ARG A 99 -15.25 8.01 -1.10
N ARG A 100 -14.03 7.62 -1.50
CA ARG A 100 -13.44 7.91 -2.82
C ARG A 100 -13.81 6.91 -3.91
N ILE A 101 -14.34 5.74 -3.55
CA ILE A 101 -14.84 4.74 -4.51
C ILE A 101 -16.35 4.84 -4.75
N ARG A 102 -17.09 5.63 -3.95
CA ARG A 102 -18.52 5.82 -4.18
C ARG A 102 -18.71 6.46 -5.56
N PRO A 103 -19.57 5.90 -6.42
CA PRO A 103 -19.88 6.52 -7.70
C PRO A 103 -20.45 7.92 -7.47
N SER A 104 -20.11 8.87 -8.33
CA SER A 104 -20.87 10.12 -8.40
C SER A 104 -22.33 9.78 -8.74
N PRO A 105 -23.31 10.51 -8.17
CA PRO A 105 -24.73 10.25 -8.40
C PRO A 105 -25.10 10.33 -9.88
#